data_AF-A0A1X0ABG5-F1
#
_entry.id   AF-A0A1X0ABG5-F1
#
_cell.length_a   1.000
_cell.length_b   1.000
_cell.length_c   1.000
_cell.angle_alpha   90.00
_cell.angle_beta   90.00
_cell.angle_gamma   90.00
#
_symmetry.space_group_name_H-M   'P 1'
#
loop_
_entity.id
_entity.type
_entity.pdbx_description
1 polymer ?
#
loop_
_entity_poly.entity_id
_entity_poly.type
_entity_poly.pdbx_seq_one_letter_code
_entity_poly.pdbx_strand_id
1 'polypeptide(L)'
;MTSREPFQHAIANPAARRDIALAVQSGIPAEQLAEEFGISGSTVRAYAREFENVQRTIRRLDPWERESIVNACRRGARRRWERELGPEVVRELLGES
;
A
#
# COMPACT_ATOMS: atom_id res chain seq x y z
N MET A 1 -16.06 -12.82 31.11
CA MET A 1 -16.72 -12.02 30.05
C MET A 1 -15.71 -11.86 28.93
N THR A 2 -15.89 -12.54 27.80
CA THR A 2 -15.02 -12.37 26.62
C THR A 2 -15.58 -11.21 25.81
N SER A 3 -15.02 -10.01 25.96
CA SER A 3 -15.28 -8.93 25.02
C SER A 3 -14.71 -9.36 23.67
N ARG A 4 -15.58 -9.67 22.71
CA ARG A 4 -15.20 -9.73 21.31
C ARG A 4 -15.07 -8.29 20.86
N GLU A 5 -13.86 -7.80 20.70
CA GLU A 5 -13.64 -6.54 20.00
C GLU A 5 -14.31 -6.62 18.61
N PRO A 6 -14.95 -5.54 18.14
CA PRO A 6 -15.65 -5.57 16.87
C PRO A 6 -14.64 -5.75 15.74
N PHE A 7 -14.88 -6.75 14.88
CA PHE A 7 -14.12 -6.90 13.63
C PHE A 7 -14.22 -5.63 12.81
N GLN A 8 -13.08 -5.02 12.50
CA GLN A 8 -13.01 -3.87 11.62
C GLN A 8 -12.96 -4.35 10.16
N HIS A 9 -13.76 -3.71 9.30
CA HIS A 9 -13.80 -4.07 7.88
C HIS A 9 -12.48 -3.74 7.14
N ALA A 10 -11.87 -2.60 7.49
CA ALA A 10 -10.65 -2.08 6.88
C ALA A 10 -9.97 -1.07 7.82
N ILE A 11 -8.64 -1.11 7.86
CA ILE A 11 -7.83 -0.11 8.57
C ILE A 11 -7.88 1.19 7.78
N ALA A 12 -8.14 2.34 8.42
CA ALA A 12 -8.22 3.62 7.70
C ALA A 12 -6.86 4.16 7.26
N ASN A 13 -5.82 3.93 8.06
CA ASN A 13 -4.47 4.46 7.85
C ASN A 13 -3.75 3.74 6.67
N PRO A 14 -3.41 4.44 5.57
CA PRO A 14 -2.67 3.85 4.45
C PRO A 14 -1.29 3.31 4.82
N ALA A 15 -0.56 3.95 5.74
CA ALA A 15 0.74 3.49 6.22
C ALA A 15 0.63 2.06 6.80
N ALA A 16 -0.35 1.86 7.68
CA ALA A 16 -0.60 0.57 8.31
C ALA A 16 -1.01 -0.50 7.29
N ARG A 17 -1.80 -0.16 6.26
CA ARG A 17 -2.12 -1.10 5.18
C ARG A 17 -0.88 -1.54 4.42
N ARG A 18 0.04 -0.60 4.16
CA ARG A 18 1.32 -0.85 3.50
C ARG A 18 2.21 -1.75 4.36
N ASP A 19 2.31 -1.49 5.66
CA ASP A 19 3.11 -2.31 6.58
C ASP A 19 2.59 -3.75 6.65
N ILE A 20 1.27 -3.92 6.69
CA ILE A 20 0.63 -5.25 6.61
C ILE A 20 0.94 -5.93 5.27
N ALA A 21 0.88 -5.20 4.16
CA ALA A 21 1.21 -5.77 2.86
C ALA A 21 2.69 -6.19 2.77
N LEU A 22 3.61 -5.41 3.34
CA LEU A 22 5.03 -5.76 3.45
C LEU A 22 5.26 -6.98 4.35
N ALA A 23 4.55 -7.08 5.46
CA ALA A 23 4.57 -8.23 6.36
C ALA A 23 4.12 -9.51 5.65
N VAL A 24 3.06 -9.45 4.84
CA VAL A 24 2.65 -10.60 4.01
C VAL A 24 3.74 -10.96 3.00
N GLN A 25 4.35 -9.97 2.35
CA GLN A 25 5.41 -10.21 1.37
C GLN A 25 6.69 -10.79 2.00
N SER A 26 6.98 -10.47 3.26
CA SER A 26 8.10 -11.05 4.02
C SER A 26 7.82 -12.46 4.56
N GLY A 27 6.59 -12.97 4.36
CA GLY A 27 6.21 -14.34 4.67
C GLY A 27 5.32 -14.50 5.92
N ILE A 28 4.85 -13.41 6.52
CA ILE A 28 3.90 -13.50 7.64
C ILE A 28 2.53 -13.96 7.11
N PRO A 29 1.93 -15.03 7.68
CA PRO A 29 0.61 -15.50 7.26
C PRO A 29 -0.46 -14.41 7.40
N ALA A 30 -1.34 -14.30 6.40
CA ALA A 30 -2.40 -13.30 6.39
C ALA A 30 -3.40 -13.50 7.55
N GLU A 31 -3.60 -14.74 7.98
CA GLU A 31 -4.45 -15.12 9.10
C GLU A 31 -3.91 -14.59 10.43
N GLN A 32 -2.59 -14.61 10.61
CA GLN A 32 -1.94 -14.07 11.80
C GLN A 32 -2.11 -12.55 11.88
N LEU A 33 -1.87 -11.84 10.77
CA LEU A 33 -2.07 -10.39 10.69
C LEU A 33 -3.55 -10.02 10.83
N ALA A 34 -4.46 -10.85 10.33
CA ALA A 34 -5.90 -10.62 10.48
C ALA A 34 -6.32 -10.64 11.96
N GLU A 35 -5.81 -11.61 12.73
CA GLU A 35 -6.02 -11.69 14.17
C GLU A 35 -5.39 -10.50 14.91
N GLU A 36 -4.13 -10.19 14.62
CA GLU A 36 -3.38 -9.08 15.25
C GLU A 36 -4.06 -7.73 15.06
N PHE A 37 -4.58 -7.46 13.86
CA PHE A 37 -5.18 -6.17 13.50
C PHE A 37 -6.71 -6.15 13.61
N GLY A 38 -7.35 -7.26 14.04
CA GLY A 38 -8.81 -7.34 14.18
C GLY A 38 -9.57 -7.16 12.87
N ILE A 39 -9.00 -7.57 11.74
CA ILE A 39 -9.60 -7.46 10.40
C ILE A 39 -9.80 -8.84 9.75
N SER A 40 -10.47 -8.89 8.59
CA SER A 40 -10.61 -10.15 7.86
C SER A 40 -9.32 -10.54 7.13
N GLY A 41 -9.03 -11.85 7.06
CA GLY A 41 -7.90 -12.35 6.25
C GLY A 41 -8.04 -12.04 4.75
N SER A 42 -9.27 -11.91 4.24
CA SER A 42 -9.51 -11.39 2.89
C SER A 42 -9.09 -9.92 2.73
N THR A 43 -9.28 -9.09 3.76
CA THR A 43 -8.83 -7.68 3.76
C THR A 43 -7.30 -7.63 3.73
N VAL A 44 -6.62 -8.45 4.52
CA VAL A 44 -5.15 -8.54 4.51
C VAL A 44 -4.63 -8.95 3.11
N ARG A 45 -5.22 -9.98 2.51
CA ARG A 45 -4.86 -10.42 1.14
C ARG A 45 -5.14 -9.34 0.10
N ALA A 46 -6.20 -8.55 0.27
CA ALA A 46 -6.50 -7.43 -0.62
C ALA A 46 -5.39 -6.36 -0.55
N TYR A 47 -4.96 -5.97 0.66
CA TYR A 47 -3.84 -5.03 0.83
C TYR A 47 -2.55 -5.54 0.20
N ALA A 48 -2.22 -6.82 0.41
CA ALA A 48 -1.04 -7.43 -0.22
C ALA A 48 -1.10 -7.38 -1.75
N ARG A 49 -2.26 -7.69 -2.34
CA ARG A 49 -2.47 -7.65 -3.80
C ARG A 49 -2.39 -6.23 -4.37
N GLU A 50 -2.99 -5.27 -3.69
CA GLU A 50 -2.92 -3.85 -4.08
C GLU A 50 -1.47 -3.35 -4.06
N PHE A 51 -0.73 -3.66 -3.01
CA PHE A 51 0.68 -3.31 -2.90
C PHE A 51 1.53 -3.99 -3.97
N GLU A 52 1.29 -5.27 -4.26
CA GLU A 52 2.00 -5.98 -5.33
C GLU A 52 1.77 -5.32 -6.70
N ASN A 53 0.55 -4.87 -6.98
CA ASN A 53 0.23 -4.14 -8.22
C ASN A 53 0.98 -2.80 -8.29
N VAL A 54 1.05 -2.06 -7.19
CA VAL A 54 1.84 -0.81 -7.09
C VAL A 54 3.31 -1.08 -7.39
N GLN A 55 3.90 -2.08 -6.71
CA GLN A 55 5.30 -2.47 -6.92
C GLN A 55 5.56 -2.93 -8.36
N ARG A 56 4.61 -3.65 -8.97
CA ARG A 56 4.70 -4.08 -10.37
C ARG A 56 4.73 -2.90 -11.33
N THR A 57 3.89 -1.88 -11.09
CA THR A 57 3.90 -0.64 -11.88
C THR A 57 5.23 0.08 -11.74
N ILE A 58 5.74 0.24 -10.51
CA ILE A 58 7.03 0.91 -10.27
C ILE A 58 8.18 0.15 -10.92
N ARG A 59 8.20 -1.18 -10.84
CA ARG A 59 9.23 -2.03 -11.47
C ARG A 59 9.28 -1.89 -12.99
N ARG A 60 8.17 -1.54 -13.63
CA ARG A 60 8.10 -1.29 -15.08
C ARG A 60 8.67 0.06 -15.48
N LEU A 61 8.70 1.02 -14.56
CA LEU A 61 9.34 2.31 -14.78
C LEU A 61 10.85 2.12 -14.72
N ASP A 62 11.55 2.69 -15.70
CA ASP A 62 13.01 2.76 -15.65
C ASP A 62 13.48 3.75 -14.56
N PRO A 63 14.77 3.69 -14.14
CA PRO A 63 15.27 4.58 -13.09
C PRO A 63 15.13 6.07 -13.40
N TRP A 64 15.27 6.46 -14.67
CA TRP A 64 15.16 7.86 -15.10
C TRP A 64 13.71 8.33 -15.08
N GLU A 65 12.76 7.51 -15.50
CA GLU A 65 11.33 7.79 -15.40
C GLU A 65 10.92 8.01 -13.94
N ARG A 66 11.36 7.15 -13.03
CA ARG A 66 11.09 7.30 -11.59
C ARG A 66 11.60 8.64 -11.06
N GLU A 67 12.86 8.97 -11.35
CA GLU A 67 13.46 10.23 -10.91
C GLU A 67 12.76 11.45 -11.52
N SER A 68 12.42 11.37 -12.81
CA SER A 68 11.67 12.41 -13.53
C SER A 68 10.29 12.66 -12.91
N ILE A 69 9.56 11.59 -12.58
CA ILE A 69 8.25 11.67 -11.91
C ILE A 69 8.39 12.31 -10.52
N VAL A 70 9.36 11.87 -9.72
CA VAL A 70 9.62 12.44 -8.38
C VAL A 70 9.93 13.94 -8.48
N ASN A 71 10.81 14.33 -9.40
CA ASN A 71 11.16 15.74 -9.62
C ASN A 71 9.97 16.56 -10.12
N ALA A 72 9.15 16.01 -11.01
CA ALA A 72 7.93 16.66 -11.49
C ALA A 72 6.90 16.85 -10.36
N CYS A 73 6.73 15.85 -9.49
CA CYS A 73 5.84 15.94 -8.34
C CYS A 73 6.29 17.02 -7.35
N ARG A 74 7.60 17.11 -7.07
CA ARG A 74 8.19 18.20 -6.25
C ARG A 74 7.96 19.59 -6.84
N ARG A 75 7.78 19.70 -8.17
CA ARG A 75 7.46 20.94 -8.89
C ARG A 75 5.95 21.20 -9.05
N GLY A 76 5.09 20.39 -8.43
CA GLY A 76 3.63 20.57 -8.44
C GLY A 76 2.87 19.75 -9.48
N ALA A 77 3.53 18.87 -10.24
CA ALA A 77 2.86 18.05 -11.26
C ALA A 77 2.19 16.77 -10.70
N ARG A 78 2.05 16.64 -9.36
CA ARG A 78 1.54 15.43 -8.68
C ARG A 78 0.21 14.94 -9.27
N ARG A 79 -0.79 15.82 -9.39
CA ARG A 79 -2.13 15.45 -9.88
C ARG A 79 -2.12 14.80 -11.26
N ARG A 80 -1.20 15.21 -12.14
CA ARG A 80 -1.05 14.60 -13.46
C ARG A 80 -0.66 13.13 -13.33
N TRP A 81 0.36 12.86 -12.53
CA TRP A 81 0.91 11.51 -12.34
C TRP A 81 -0.03 10.61 -11.52
N GLU A 82 -0.76 11.16 -10.55
CA GLU A 82 -1.77 10.38 -9.81
C GLU A 82 -2.89 9.89 -10.73
N ARG A 83 -3.26 10.68 -11.74
CA ARG A 83 -4.24 10.29 -12.76
C ARG A 83 -3.69 9.22 -13.71
N GLU A 84 -2.39 9.26 -14.00
CA GLU A 84 -1.73 8.40 -14.99
C GLU A 84 -1.34 7.04 -14.39
N LEU A 85 -0.74 7.04 -13.20
CA LEU A 85 -0.18 5.85 -12.55
C LEU A 85 -1.01 5.38 -11.34
N GLY A 86 -1.90 6.22 -10.84
CA GLY A 86 -2.64 5.99 -9.61
C GLY A 86 -1.98 6.67 -8.39
N PRO A 87 -2.78 7.09 -7.39
CA PRO A 87 -2.30 7.83 -6.23
C PRO A 87 -1.41 7.00 -5.30
N GLU A 88 -1.59 5.69 -5.23
CA GLU A 88 -0.75 4.79 -4.42
C GLU A 88 0.66 4.65 -5.02
N VAL A 89 0.76 4.58 -6.35
CA VAL A 89 2.06 4.53 -7.04
C VAL A 89 2.84 5.82 -6.81
N VAL A 90 2.18 6.97 -6.92
CA VAL A 90 2.82 8.26 -6.67
C VAL A 90 3.26 8.40 -5.21
N ARG A 91 2.44 7.99 -4.24
CA ARG A 91 2.83 7.98 -2.82
C ARG A 91 4.05 7.12 -2.55
N GLU A 92 4.09 5.91 -3.10
CA GLU A 92 5.22 5.00 -2.96
C GLU A 92 6.50 5.58 -3.60
N LEU A 93 6.40 6.19 -4.79
CA LEU A 93 7.52 6.87 -5.44
C LEU A 93 8.06 8.06 -4.63
N LEU A 94 7.18 8.76 -3.90
CA LEU A 94 7.55 9.89 -3.05
C LEU A 94 8.01 9.49 -1.65
N GLY A 95 7.87 8.21 -1.27
CA GLY A 95 8.16 7.74 0.09
C GLY A 95 7.17 8.24 1.14
N GLU A 96 5.96 8.61 0.73
CA GLU A 96 4.89 9.05 1.63
C GLU A 96 4.18 7.82 2.19
N SER A 97 4.55 7.43 3.42
CA SER A 97 3.90 6.37 4.20
C SER A 97 2.90 6.96 5.17
#